data_AF-A0AAV0WCK4-F1
#
_entry.id   AF-A0AAV0WCK4-F1
#
_cell.length_a   1.000
_cell.length_b   1.000
_cell.length_c   1.000
_cell.angle_alpha   90.00
_cell.angle_beta   90.00
_cell.angle_gamma   90.00
#
_symmetry.space_group_name_H-M   'P 1'
#
loop_
_entity.id
_entity.type
_entity.pdbx_description
1 polymer ?
#
loop_
_entity_poly.entity_id
_entity_poly.type
_entity_poly.pdbx_seq_one_letter_code
_entity_poly.pdbx_strand_id
1 'polypeptide(L)'
;MTVTHYKFDDEALEESQLKSEIELWKEKWNRIKSKDGVVLTDALTSMDQCNEILYPNIKKTLNCIACLPVSVASAERSFSTLRR
;
A
#
# COMPACT_ATOMS: atom_id res chain seq x y z
N MET A 1 -19.15 -10.79 5.78
CA MET A 1 -17.82 -10.19 5.57
C MET A 1 -17.32 -10.71 4.24
N THR A 2 -17.59 -9.99 3.15
CA THR A 2 -17.31 -10.44 1.78
C THR A 2 -15.81 -10.28 1.54
N VAL A 3 -15.08 -11.39 1.48
CA VAL A 3 -13.68 -11.39 1.05
C VAL A 3 -13.70 -11.07 -0.44
N THR A 4 -13.39 -9.82 -0.79
CA THR A 4 -13.15 -9.43 -2.18
C THR A 4 -11.93 -10.19 -2.66
N HIS A 5 -12.15 -11.20 -3.50
CA HIS A 5 -11.10 -11.90 -4.22
C HIS A 5 -10.38 -10.88 -5.12
N TYR A 6 -9.25 -10.39 -4.64
CA TYR A 6 -8.35 -9.56 -5.41
C TYR A 6 -7.76 -10.43 -6.53
N LYS A 7 -8.16 -10.16 -7.78
CA LYS A 7 -7.61 -10.84 -8.95
C LYS A 7 -6.30 -10.16 -9.34
N PHE A 8 -5.19 -10.89 -9.20
CA PHE A 8 -3.95 -10.51 -9.87
C PHE A 8 -4.15 -10.74 -11.36
N ASP A 9 -4.49 -9.66 -12.06
CA ASP A 9 -4.45 -9.64 -13.52
C ASP A 9 -2.98 -9.67 -13.92
N ASP A 10 -2.56 -10.73 -14.62
CA ASP A 10 -1.19 -11.03 -15.06
C ASP A 10 -0.73 -10.11 -16.22
N GLU A 11 -1.35 -8.93 -16.34
CA GLU A 11 -0.92 -7.89 -17.25
C GLU A 11 0.38 -7.29 -16.70
N ALA A 12 1.47 -7.46 -17.45
CA ALA A 12 2.79 -6.99 -17.06
C ALA A 12 2.71 -5.52 -16.68
N LEU A 13 3.00 -5.21 -15.42
CA LEU A 13 3.01 -3.85 -14.90
C LEU A 13 4.03 -3.02 -15.66
N GLU A 14 3.57 -2.18 -16.58
CA GLU A 14 4.43 -1.22 -17.27
C GLU A 14 5.01 -0.24 -16.23
N GLU A 15 6.34 -0.23 -16.08
CA GLU A 15 7.03 0.62 -15.12
C GLU A 15 6.67 2.10 -15.29
N SER A 16 6.43 2.52 -16.54
CA SER A 16 6.01 3.86 -16.93
C SER A 16 4.65 4.23 -16.31
N GLN A 17 3.67 3.32 -16.36
CA GLN A 17 2.32 3.52 -15.81
C GLN A 17 2.37 3.63 -14.29
N LEU A 18 3.12 2.75 -13.62
CA LEU A 18 3.30 2.80 -12.17
C LEU A 18 3.96 4.12 -11.75
N LYS A 19 5.02 4.54 -12.45
CA LYS A 19 5.71 5.81 -12.16
C LYS A 19 4.75 6.99 -12.29
N SER A 20 3.97 7.07 -13.37
CA SER A 20 2.99 8.14 -13.57
C SER A 20 1.90 8.15 -12.49
N GLU A 21 1.36 6.98 -12.12
CA GLU A 21 0.40 6.87 -11.02
C GLU A 21 1.00 7.34 -9.69
N ILE A 22 2.24 6.93 -9.37
CA ILE A 22 2.94 7.31 -8.14
C ILE A 22 3.13 8.83 -8.08
N GLU A 23 3.53 9.47 -9.17
CA GLU A 23 3.71 10.92 -9.22
C GLU A 23 2.38 11.65 -9.01
N LEU A 24 1.31 11.22 -9.67
CA LEU A 24 -0.05 11.77 -9.47
C LEU A 24 -0.54 11.60 -8.03
N TRP A 25 -0.23 10.47 -7.41
CA TRP A 25 -0.57 10.18 -6.02
C TRP A 25 0.21 11.07 -5.05
N LYS A 26 1.52 11.25 -5.27
CA LYS A 26 2.34 12.21 -4.50
C LYS A 26 1.82 13.63 -4.64
N GLU A 27 1.46 14.06 -5.85
CA GLU A 27 0.86 15.38 -6.07
C GLU A 27 -0.43 15.58 -5.30
N LYS A 28 -1.32 14.58 -5.28
CA LYS A 28 -2.55 14.62 -4.47
C LYS A 28 -2.24 14.88 -3.00
N TRP A 29 -1.29 14.14 -2.42
CA TRP A 29 -0.89 14.31 -1.02
C TRP A 29 -0.16 15.63 -0.75
N ASN A 30 0.67 16.09 -1.67
CA ASN A 30 1.31 17.40 -1.57
C ASN A 30 0.27 18.53 -1.57
N ARG A 31 -0.79 18.43 -2.38
CA ARG A 31 -1.89 19.40 -2.39
C ARG A 31 -2.68 19.37 -1.09
N ILE A 32 -2.91 18.20 -0.49
CA ILE A 32 -3.57 18.06 0.81
C ILE A 32 -2.71 18.67 1.92
N LYS A 33 -1.41 18.35 1.94
CA LYS A 33 -0.43 18.90 2.88
C LYS A 33 -0.33 20.42 2.80
N SER A 34 -0.34 20.98 1.58
CA SER A 34 -0.27 22.42 1.36
C SER A 34 -1.51 23.20 1.83
N LYS A 35 -2.64 22.52 2.05
CA LYS A 35 -3.90 23.12 2.49
C LYS A 35 -4.16 22.94 4.00
N ASP A 36 -3.12 22.68 4.79
CA ASP A 36 -3.23 22.28 6.21
C ASP A 36 -4.10 21.00 6.40
N GLY A 37 -4.22 20.18 5.35
CA GLY A 37 -4.94 18.92 5.40
C GLY A 37 -4.15 17.85 6.16
N VAL A 38 -4.88 16.99 6.88
CA VAL A 38 -4.28 15.83 7.57
C VAL A 38 -3.69 14.87 6.54
N VAL A 39 -2.37 14.69 6.58
CA VAL A 39 -1.70 13.66 5.79
C VAL A 39 -1.94 12.32 6.47
N LEU A 40 -2.40 11.33 5.69
CA LEU A 40 -2.64 10.00 6.21
C LEU A 40 -1.31 9.29 6.48
N THR A 41 -1.15 8.78 7.70
CA THR A 41 0.00 7.96 8.11
C THR A 41 -0.32 6.46 8.13
N ASP A 42 -1.60 6.12 8.02
CA ASP A 42 -2.10 4.76 8.14
C ASP A 42 -2.41 4.15 6.76
N ALA A 43 -1.98 2.90 6.56
CA ALA A 43 -2.14 2.20 5.29
C ALA A 43 -3.61 1.90 4.96
N LEU A 44 -4.44 1.58 5.96
CA LEU A 44 -5.86 1.28 5.75
C LEU A 44 -6.63 2.54 5.37
N THR A 45 -6.33 3.66 6.03
CA THR A 45 -6.94 4.95 5.69
C THR A 45 -6.49 5.42 4.30
N SER A 46 -5.22 5.18 3.94
CA SER A 46 -4.70 5.46 2.60
C SER A 46 -5.37 4.60 1.53
N MET A 47 -5.70 3.35 1.85
CA MET A 47 -6.47 2.45 0.99
C MET A 47 -7.90 2.95 0.79
N ASP A 48 -8.57 3.45 1.82
CA ASP A 48 -9.92 4.03 1.71
C ASP A 48 -9.94 5.23 0.75
N GLN A 49 -8.95 6.12 0.86
CA GLN A 49 -8.82 7.29 0.00
C GLN A 49 -8.25 6.99 -1.40
N CYS A 50 -7.82 5.75 -1.65
CA CYS A 50 -7.27 5.31 -2.93
C CYS A 50 -8.41 4.86 -3.86
N ASN A 51 -8.67 5.68 -4.88
CA ASN A 51 -9.64 5.38 -5.92
C ASN A 51 -9.05 4.35 -6.88
N GLU A 52 -9.68 3.17 -6.96
CA GLU A 52 -9.21 2.03 -7.77
C GLU A 52 -9.20 2.30 -9.28
N ILE A 53 -9.99 3.27 -9.76
CA ILE A 53 -10.06 3.64 -11.17
C ILE A 53 -8.88 4.57 -11.54
N LEU A 54 -8.50 5.47 -10.63
CA LEU A 54 -7.44 6.44 -10.87
C LEU A 54 -6.05 5.92 -10.51
N TYR A 55 -5.98 5.01 -9.53
CA TYR A 55 -4.72 4.48 -9.00
C TYR A 55 -4.79 2.96 -8.81
N PRO A 56 -5.12 2.19 -9.85
CA PRO A 56 -5.26 0.74 -9.73
C PRO A 56 -3.98 0.12 -9.18
N ASN A 57 -2.82 0.47 -9.73
CA ASN A 57 -1.56 -0.15 -9.34
C ASN A 57 -1.13 0.23 -7.91
N ILE A 58 -1.42 1.45 -7.47
CA ILE A 58 -1.18 1.84 -6.07
C ILE A 58 -2.11 1.07 -5.13
N LYS A 59 -3.39 0.89 -5.48
CA LYS A 59 -4.33 0.08 -4.70
C LYS A 59 -3.87 -1.37 -4.59
N LYS A 60 -3.36 -1.93 -5.69
CA LYS A 60 -2.72 -3.25 -5.75
C LYS A 60 -1.56 -3.34 -4.75
N THR A 61 -0.62 -2.40 -4.79
CA THR A 61 0.52 -2.35 -3.84
C THR A 61 0.09 -2.18 -2.39
N LEU A 62 -0.86 -1.28 -2.10
CA LEU A 62 -1.37 -1.07 -0.75
C LEU A 62 -2.07 -2.31 -0.19
N ASN A 63 -2.85 -3.03 -1.01
CA ASN A 63 -3.45 -4.31 -0.64
C ASN A 63 -2.37 -5.36 -0.31
N CYS A 64 -1.32 -5.45 -1.13
CA CYS A 64 -0.19 -6.34 -0.84
C CYS A 64 0.44 -5.99 0.50
N ILE A 65 0.68 -4.71 0.78
CA ILE A 65 1.28 -4.24 2.05
C ILE A 65 0.33 -4.46 3.24
N ALA A 66 -0.98 -4.35 3.07
CA ALA A 66 -1.95 -4.58 4.13
C ALA A 66 -2.16 -6.07 4.44
N CYS A 67 -2.03 -6.94 3.43
CA CYS A 67 -2.14 -8.39 3.58
C CYS A 67 -0.83 -9.05 4.04
N LEU A 68 0.32 -8.46 3.69
CA LEU A 68 1.60 -8.88 4.24
C LEU A 68 1.67 -8.29 5.66
N PRO A 69 1.88 -9.08 6.72
CA PRO A 69 2.21 -8.50 8.01
C PRO A 69 3.45 -7.64 7.81
N VAL A 70 3.29 -6.32 7.91
CA VAL A 70 4.34 -5.29 7.86
C VAL A 70 5.41 -5.46 8.97
N SER A 71 5.39 -6.59 9.69
CA SER A 71 6.24 -6.95 10.82
C SER A 71 7.35 -7.97 10.54
N VAL A 72 7.65 -8.38 9.30
CA VAL A 72 8.88 -9.18 9.05
C VAL A 72 10.17 -8.34 8.97
N ALA A 73 10.09 -7.03 9.25
CA ALA A 73 11.27 -6.16 9.40
C ALA A 73 11.56 -5.74 10.86
N SER A 74 10.83 -6.26 11.86
CA SER A 74 11.33 -6.28 13.24
C SER A 74 11.70 -7.71 13.56
N ALA A 75 12.98 -8.02 13.34
CA ALA A 75 13.67 -9.19 13.84
C ALA A 75 12.90 -9.99 14.91
N GLU A 76 12.26 -11.10 14.53
CA GLU A 76 12.19 -12.26 15.42
C GLU A 76 13.55 -12.98 15.37
N ARG A 77 14.62 -12.21 15.67
CA ARG A 77 15.77 -12.79 16.33
C ARG A 77 15.27 -13.23 17.70
N SER A 78 15.23 -14.56 17.86
CA SER A 78 15.23 -15.34 19.10
C SER A 78 13.93 -16.08 19.37
N PHE A 79 13.67 -17.15 18.60
CA PHE A 79 13.26 -18.38 19.29
C PHE A 79 14.52 -19.07 19.79
N SER A 80 14.58 -19.18 21.11
CA SER A 80 15.78 -19.40 21.90
C SER A 80 16.43 -20.75 21.62
N THR A 81 17.74 -20.74 21.40
CA THR A 81 18.61 -21.73 22.03
C THR A 81 18.36 -21.68 23.55
N LEU A 82 17.46 -22.51 24.09
CA LEU A 82 17.53 -23.11 25.44
C LEU A 82 16.28 -23.93 25.84
N ARG A 83 16.54 -25.23 26.07
CA ARG A 83 15.89 -26.17 27.00
C ARG A 83 14.73 -27.05 26.49
N ARG A 84 15.09 -28.17 25.86
CA ARG A 84 15.15 -29.50 26.52
C ARG A 84 16.25 -30.34 25.88
#